data_AF-A0AAN5B0L9-F1
#
_entry.id   AF-A0AAN5B0L9-F1
#
_cell.length_a   1.000
_cell.length_b   1.000
_cell.length_c   1.000
_cell.angle_alpha   90.00
_cell.angle_beta   90.00
_cell.angle_gamma   90.00
#
_symmetry.space_group_name_H-M   'P 1'
#
loop_
_entity.id
_entity.type
_entity.pdbx_description
1 polymer ?
#
loop_
_entity_poly.entity_id
_entity_poly.type
_entity_poly.pdbx_seq_one_letter_code
_entity_poly.pdbx_strand_id
1 'polypeptide(L)'
;MTTAFNELFKQYSGRAKYYGGKNAKTDKSACNRTATSVETAIRNFSLTLSDAELLSLKAAVTTLRRLSGDLDKIAPLADAIHRNELARAAKERADRLEPIAAERWPTTDALTQEAAALFAFTRDPSAKAFIKARHKATWVSFPNGATRHDEMLHRGAAPGDKRFPEFRLVVAECIEHLTNVMKEPSRVLRYSTTDAGWTAGLDDYEAWKESREKTEDAELGS
;
A
#
# COMPACT_ATOMS: atom_id res chain seq x y z
N MET A 1 -28.85 -9.91 19.14
CA MET A 1 -28.03 -8.68 19.07
C MET A 1 -28.91 -7.50 19.39
N THR A 2 -28.44 -6.55 20.20
CA THR A 2 -29.20 -5.34 20.57
C THR A 2 -29.08 -4.25 19.51
N THR A 3 -30.04 -3.32 19.44
CA THR A 3 -30.00 -2.16 18.52
C THR A 3 -28.70 -1.36 18.67
N ALA A 4 -28.24 -1.14 19.91
CA ALA A 4 -27.01 -0.40 20.20
C ALA A 4 -25.74 -1.11 19.67
N PHE A 5 -25.68 -2.45 19.74
CA PHE A 5 -24.56 -3.20 19.16
C PHE A 5 -24.52 -3.06 17.64
N ASN A 6 -25.67 -3.13 16.97
CA ASN A 6 -25.76 -3.01 15.52
C ASN A 6 -25.34 -1.62 15.03
N GLU A 7 -25.74 -0.57 15.74
CA GLU A 7 -25.32 0.80 15.45
C GLU A 7 -23.81 0.99 15.62
N LEU A 8 -23.26 0.49 16.72
CA LEU A 8 -21.81 0.52 16.97
C LEU A 8 -21.07 -0.26 15.87
N PHE A 9 -21.53 -1.45 15.53
CA PHE A 9 -20.94 -2.25 14.45
C PHE A 9 -20.95 -1.51 13.11
N LYS A 10 -22.06 -0.82 12.76
CA LYS A 10 -22.18 -0.03 11.53
C LYS A 10 -21.16 1.12 11.46
N GLN A 11 -20.87 1.78 12.59
CA GLN A 11 -19.84 2.82 12.65
C GLN A 11 -18.45 2.26 12.35
N TYR A 12 -18.14 1.09 12.89
CA TYR A 12 -16.85 0.42 12.69
C TYR A 12 -16.72 -0.21 11.31
N SER A 13 -17.79 -0.79 10.77
CA SER A 13 -17.77 -1.46 9.46
C SER A 13 -17.42 -0.50 8.31
N GLY A 14 -17.83 0.76 8.39
CA GLY A 14 -17.50 1.78 7.38
C GLY A 14 -16.00 2.04 7.22
N ARG A 15 -15.22 1.86 8.29
CA ARG A 15 -13.75 2.02 8.30
C ARG A 15 -13.01 0.68 8.29
N ALA A 16 -13.71 -0.43 8.51
CA ALA A 16 -13.12 -1.77 8.59
C ALA A 16 -12.36 -2.15 7.31
N LYS A 17 -12.82 -1.71 6.13
CA LYS A 17 -12.11 -1.96 4.86
C LYS A 17 -10.65 -1.48 4.84
N TYR A 18 -10.31 -0.42 5.56
CA TYR A 18 -8.95 0.16 5.56
C TYR A 18 -8.13 -0.24 6.79
N TYR A 19 -8.77 -0.40 7.94
CA TYR A 19 -8.07 -0.50 9.23
C TYR A 19 -8.41 -1.78 10.02
N GLY A 20 -9.30 -2.62 9.51
CA GLY A 20 -9.84 -3.77 10.24
C GLY A 20 -10.35 -3.38 11.62
N GLY A 21 -10.07 -4.23 12.60
CA GLY A 21 -10.41 -4.05 14.01
C GLY A 21 -9.47 -3.15 14.80
N LYS A 22 -8.49 -2.48 14.17
CA LYS A 22 -7.49 -1.64 14.87
C LYS A 22 -8.15 -0.60 15.77
N ASN A 23 -9.12 0.15 15.25
CA ASN A 23 -9.80 1.20 16.01
C ASN A 23 -10.61 0.60 17.17
N ALA A 24 -11.29 -0.52 16.95
CA ALA A 24 -12.10 -1.17 17.99
C ALA A 24 -11.21 -1.66 19.15
N LYS A 25 -10.02 -2.19 18.85
CA LYS A 25 -9.02 -2.60 19.85
C LYS A 25 -8.49 -1.40 20.64
N THR A 26 -8.20 -0.29 19.97
CA THR A 26 -7.76 0.96 20.61
C THR A 26 -8.84 1.50 21.56
N ASP A 27 -10.08 1.61 21.09
CA ASP A 27 -11.19 2.15 21.86
C ASP A 27 -11.57 1.21 23.02
N LYS A 28 -11.46 -0.12 22.83
CA LYS A 28 -11.60 -1.10 23.92
C LYS A 28 -10.58 -0.83 25.03
N SER A 29 -9.32 -0.62 24.67
CA SER A 29 -8.26 -0.31 25.63
C SER A 29 -8.53 1.02 26.36
N ALA A 30 -9.01 2.04 25.64
CA ALA A 30 -9.43 3.30 26.24
C ALA A 30 -10.58 3.11 27.23
N CYS A 31 -11.64 2.39 26.85
CA CYS A 31 -12.78 2.09 27.73
C CYS A 31 -12.35 1.40 29.02
N ASN A 32 -11.47 0.38 28.92
CA ASN A 32 -10.97 -0.35 30.08
C ASN A 32 -10.13 0.54 31.00
N ARG A 33 -9.22 1.37 30.45
CA ARG A 33 -8.40 2.29 31.24
C ARG A 33 -9.26 3.32 31.95
N THR A 34 -10.21 3.94 31.24
CA THR A 34 -11.12 4.93 31.82
C THR A 34 -11.98 4.31 32.91
N ALA A 35 -12.53 3.12 32.71
CA ALA A 35 -13.31 2.41 33.74
C ALA A 35 -12.49 2.20 35.02
N THR A 36 -11.24 1.73 34.89
CA THR A 36 -10.34 1.55 36.03
C THR A 36 -10.01 2.87 36.74
N SER A 37 -9.81 3.97 36.00
CA SER A 37 -9.60 5.30 36.59
C SER A 37 -10.83 5.78 37.37
N VAL A 38 -12.03 5.57 36.86
CA VAL A 38 -13.28 5.92 37.56
C VAL A 38 -13.48 5.05 38.81
N GLU A 39 -13.21 3.74 38.73
CA GLU A 39 -13.23 2.83 39.89
C GLU A 39 -12.27 3.29 40.99
N THR A 40 -11.09 3.80 40.60
CA THR A 40 -10.10 4.37 41.54
C THR A 40 -10.62 5.66 42.18
N ALA A 41 -11.23 6.56 41.40
CA ALA A 41 -11.83 7.78 41.93
C ALA A 41 -12.98 7.48 42.91
N ILE A 42 -13.85 6.53 42.58
CA ILE A 42 -14.93 6.06 43.49
C ILE A 42 -14.33 5.62 44.83
N ARG A 43 -13.23 4.87 44.82
CA ARG A 43 -12.57 4.39 46.05
C ARG A 43 -11.98 5.52 46.89
N ASN A 44 -11.35 6.50 46.24
CA ASN A 44 -10.65 7.58 46.94
C ASN A 44 -11.60 8.65 47.50
N PHE A 45 -12.77 8.84 46.88
CA PHE A 45 -13.70 9.92 47.22
C PHE A 45 -15.06 9.43 47.74
N SER A 46 -15.19 8.16 48.09
CA SER A 46 -16.48 7.56 48.50
C SER A 46 -17.11 8.20 49.74
N LEU A 47 -16.33 8.88 50.58
CA LEU A 47 -16.81 9.58 51.78
C LEU A 47 -17.19 11.04 51.53
N THR A 48 -16.86 11.57 50.34
CA THR A 48 -17.07 12.97 49.97
C THR A 48 -18.17 13.11 48.92
N LEU A 49 -18.33 12.11 48.06
CA LEU A 49 -19.38 12.05 47.06
C LEU A 49 -20.73 11.70 47.71
N SER A 50 -21.78 12.31 47.21
CA SER A 50 -23.16 11.90 47.53
C SER A 50 -23.48 10.53 46.93
N ASP A 51 -24.51 9.88 47.47
CA ASP A 51 -24.99 8.59 46.96
C ASP A 51 -25.41 8.66 45.48
N ALA A 52 -25.99 9.77 45.04
CA ALA A 52 -26.40 9.99 43.66
C ALA A 52 -25.21 10.09 42.69
N GLU A 53 -24.14 10.77 43.11
CA GLU A 53 -22.88 10.87 42.33
C GLU A 53 -22.18 9.52 42.28
N LEU A 54 -22.10 8.80 43.40
CA LEU A 54 -21.56 7.44 43.46
C LEU A 54 -22.31 6.48 42.54
N LEU A 55 -23.64 6.55 42.53
CA LEU A 55 -24.48 5.72 41.65
C LEU A 55 -24.20 6.03 40.18
N SER A 56 -24.08 7.31 39.83
CA SER A 56 -23.81 7.75 38.46
C SER A 56 -22.43 7.28 37.97
N LEU A 57 -21.39 7.36 38.81
CA LEU A 57 -20.05 6.88 38.47
C LEU A 57 -20.02 5.35 38.31
N LYS A 58 -20.72 4.59 39.17
CA LYS A 58 -20.86 3.13 39.02
C LYS A 58 -21.59 2.75 37.73
N ALA A 59 -22.61 3.51 37.34
CA ALA A 59 -23.31 3.32 36.07
C ALA A 59 -22.40 3.62 34.86
N ALA A 60 -21.56 4.66 34.95
CA ALA A 60 -20.57 4.98 33.92
C ALA A 60 -19.53 3.86 33.75
N VAL A 61 -18.98 3.33 34.85
CA VAL A 61 -18.07 2.16 34.83
C VAL A 61 -18.75 0.97 34.15
N THR A 62 -19.97 0.64 34.55
CA THR A 62 -20.74 -0.48 33.97
C THR A 62 -20.94 -0.29 32.47
N THR A 63 -21.24 0.94 32.03
CA THR A 63 -21.40 1.28 30.61
C THR A 63 -20.09 1.12 29.84
N LEU A 64 -18.96 1.60 30.38
CA LEU A 64 -17.64 1.46 29.77
C LEU A 64 -17.21 0.00 29.65
N ARG A 65 -17.47 -0.82 30.68
CA ARG A 65 -17.19 -2.26 30.65
C ARG A 65 -18.06 -2.99 29.64
N ARG A 66 -19.35 -2.64 29.53
CA ARG A 66 -20.24 -3.17 28.49
C ARG A 66 -19.76 -2.80 27.08
N LEU A 67 -19.42 -1.53 26.86
CA LEU A 67 -18.90 -1.03 25.59
C LEU A 67 -17.60 -1.76 25.20
N SER A 68 -16.69 -1.96 26.15
CA SER A 68 -15.48 -2.77 25.96
C SER A 68 -15.80 -4.20 25.51
N GLY A 69 -16.81 -4.84 26.10
CA GLY A 69 -17.27 -6.17 25.69
C GLY A 69 -17.91 -6.20 24.29
N ASP A 70 -18.62 -5.15 23.90
CA ASP A 70 -19.18 -5.03 22.55
C ASP A 70 -18.07 -4.80 21.51
N LEU A 71 -17.08 -3.95 21.82
CA LEU A 71 -15.90 -3.71 20.97
C LEU A 71 -15.04 -4.95 20.77
N ASP A 72 -14.96 -5.82 21.79
CA ASP A 72 -14.25 -7.10 21.69
C ASP A 72 -14.87 -8.05 20.66
N LYS A 73 -16.20 -8.01 20.51
CA LYS A 73 -16.92 -8.78 19.48
C LYS A 73 -16.83 -8.13 18.10
N ILE A 74 -16.77 -6.79 18.03
CA ILE A 74 -16.69 -6.04 16.77
C ILE A 74 -15.32 -6.19 16.12
N ALA A 75 -14.24 -6.16 16.90
CA ALA A 75 -12.88 -6.23 16.38
C ALA A 75 -12.63 -7.41 15.41
N PRO A 76 -12.95 -8.68 15.73
CA PRO A 76 -12.75 -9.80 14.81
C PRO A 76 -13.63 -9.73 13.56
N LEU A 77 -14.84 -9.16 13.66
CA LEU A 77 -15.72 -8.96 12.51
C LEU A 77 -15.14 -7.91 11.55
N ALA A 78 -14.61 -6.81 12.08
CA ALA A 78 -13.94 -5.79 11.30
C ALA A 78 -12.64 -6.31 10.65
N ASP A 79 -11.87 -7.14 11.38
CA ASP A 79 -10.69 -7.84 10.83
C ASP A 79 -11.08 -8.80 9.68
N ALA A 80 -12.23 -9.48 9.77
CA ALA A 80 -12.74 -10.33 8.69
C ALA A 80 -13.12 -9.52 7.44
N ILE A 81 -13.81 -8.39 7.61
CA ILE A 81 -14.12 -7.47 6.50
C ILE A 81 -12.83 -7.02 5.82
N HIS A 82 -11.85 -6.56 6.59
CA HIS A 82 -10.58 -6.09 6.05
C HIS A 82 -9.85 -7.18 5.25
N ARG A 83 -9.79 -8.42 5.77
CA ARG A 83 -9.18 -9.53 5.05
C ARG A 83 -9.88 -9.84 3.74
N ASN A 84 -11.21 -9.80 3.70
CA ASN A 84 -11.98 -10.00 2.48
C ASN A 84 -11.71 -8.88 1.47
N GLU A 85 -11.60 -7.64 1.94
CA GLU A 85 -11.26 -6.49 1.10
C GLU A 85 -9.85 -6.58 0.53
N LEU A 86 -8.86 -7.01 1.33
CA LEU A 86 -7.50 -7.26 0.85
C LEU A 86 -7.47 -8.39 -0.18
N ALA A 87 -8.19 -9.49 0.07
CA ALA A 87 -8.27 -10.60 -0.87
C ALA A 87 -8.94 -10.19 -2.20
N ARG A 88 -10.01 -9.39 -2.13
CA ARG A 88 -10.66 -8.82 -3.31
C ARG A 88 -9.71 -7.90 -4.08
N ALA A 89 -9.04 -6.97 -3.40
CA ALA A 89 -8.09 -6.06 -4.03
C ALA A 89 -6.90 -6.81 -4.66
N ALA A 90 -6.40 -7.87 -4.01
CA ALA A 90 -5.35 -8.71 -4.56
C ALA A 90 -5.81 -9.46 -5.81
N LYS A 91 -7.05 -9.97 -5.82
CA LYS A 91 -7.64 -10.61 -7.00
C LYS A 91 -7.83 -9.61 -8.14
N GLU A 92 -8.44 -8.44 -7.88
CA GLU A 92 -8.61 -7.39 -8.88
C GLU A 92 -7.26 -6.93 -9.47
N ARG A 93 -6.23 -6.83 -8.63
CA ARG A 93 -4.86 -6.54 -9.07
C ARG A 93 -4.31 -7.65 -9.97
N ALA A 94 -4.45 -8.92 -9.58
CA ALA A 94 -3.99 -10.04 -10.39
C ALA A 94 -4.74 -10.14 -11.73
N ASP A 95 -6.06 -10.02 -11.72
CA ASP A 95 -6.91 -10.07 -12.92
C ASP A 95 -6.54 -8.95 -13.92
N ARG A 96 -6.11 -7.79 -13.41
CA ARG A 96 -5.64 -6.66 -14.24
C ARG A 96 -4.25 -6.88 -14.83
N LEU A 97 -3.32 -7.42 -14.02
CA LEU A 97 -1.89 -7.44 -14.36
C LEU A 97 -1.42 -8.74 -15.01
N GLU A 98 -2.07 -9.87 -14.75
CA GLU A 98 -1.67 -11.15 -15.32
C GLU A 98 -1.74 -11.17 -16.86
N PRO A 99 -2.74 -10.55 -17.53
CA PRO A 99 -2.73 -10.45 -18.99
C PRO A 99 -1.51 -9.69 -19.52
N ILE A 100 -1.12 -8.58 -18.88
CA ILE A 100 0.08 -7.79 -19.24
C ILE A 100 1.32 -8.66 -19.10
N ALA A 101 1.41 -9.41 -17.99
CA ALA A 101 2.54 -10.27 -17.72
C ALA A 101 2.63 -11.45 -18.72
N ALA A 102 1.48 -12.03 -19.10
CA ALA A 102 1.41 -13.15 -20.04
C ALA A 102 1.79 -12.73 -21.46
N GLU A 103 1.38 -11.54 -21.88
CA GLU A 103 1.73 -10.97 -23.19
C GLU A 103 3.22 -10.61 -23.28
N ARG A 104 3.76 -9.95 -22.24
CA ARG A 104 5.13 -9.40 -22.28
C ARG A 104 6.21 -10.42 -21.97
N TRP A 105 5.93 -11.41 -21.11
CA TRP A 105 6.90 -12.41 -20.67
C TRP A 105 6.40 -13.83 -20.91
N PRO A 106 6.69 -14.41 -22.10
CA PRO A 106 6.34 -15.79 -22.39
C PRO A 106 7.17 -16.79 -21.59
N THR A 107 8.34 -16.39 -21.08
CA THR A 107 9.22 -17.22 -20.25
C THR A 107 9.58 -16.53 -18.95
N THR A 108 9.91 -17.32 -17.93
CA THR A 108 10.43 -16.80 -16.65
C THR A 108 11.74 -16.04 -16.84
N ASP A 109 12.63 -16.52 -17.70
CA ASP A 109 13.92 -15.86 -17.93
C ASP A 109 13.74 -14.45 -18.50
N ALA A 110 12.79 -14.27 -19.43
CA ALA A 110 12.45 -12.95 -19.98
C ALA A 110 11.93 -12.00 -18.89
N LEU A 111 11.08 -12.49 -17.98
CA LEU A 111 10.60 -11.72 -16.82
C LEU A 111 11.75 -11.30 -15.91
N THR A 112 12.65 -12.23 -15.56
CA THR A 112 13.76 -11.94 -14.64
C THR A 112 14.76 -10.96 -15.25
N GLN A 113 15.04 -11.07 -16.55
CA GLN A 113 15.88 -10.11 -17.27
C GLN A 113 15.23 -8.71 -17.32
N GLU A 114 13.93 -8.62 -17.63
CA GLU A 114 13.22 -7.35 -17.64
C GLU A 114 13.14 -6.73 -16.23
N ALA A 115 12.94 -7.53 -15.19
CA ALA A 115 12.94 -7.03 -13.82
C ALA A 115 14.31 -6.43 -13.41
N ALA A 116 15.41 -7.06 -13.81
CA ALA A 116 16.75 -6.54 -13.58
C ALA A 116 17.00 -5.24 -14.36
N ALA A 117 16.56 -5.17 -15.62
CA ALA A 117 16.64 -3.97 -16.43
C ALA A 117 15.80 -2.82 -15.85
N LEU A 118 14.57 -3.10 -15.39
CA LEU A 118 13.70 -2.11 -14.73
C LEU A 118 14.32 -1.59 -13.42
N PHE A 119 14.91 -2.48 -12.61
CA PHE A 119 15.64 -2.08 -11.41
C PHE A 119 16.78 -1.12 -11.73
N ALA A 120 17.59 -1.47 -12.73
CA ALA A 120 18.69 -0.64 -13.17
C ALA A 120 18.17 0.69 -13.75
N PHE A 121 17.09 0.68 -14.54
CA PHE A 121 16.49 1.88 -15.10
C PHE A 121 16.06 2.90 -14.03
N THR A 122 15.49 2.45 -12.91
CA THR A 122 15.00 3.36 -11.86
C THR A 122 16.10 3.84 -10.91
N ARG A 123 17.22 3.11 -10.82
CA ARG A 123 18.29 3.36 -9.83
C ARG A 123 19.61 3.85 -10.42
N ASP A 124 19.97 3.41 -11.62
CA ASP A 124 21.23 3.76 -12.26
C ASP A 124 21.23 5.25 -12.65
N PRO A 125 22.21 6.04 -12.17
CA PRO A 125 22.38 7.41 -12.63
C PRO A 125 22.48 7.54 -14.17
N SER A 126 22.96 6.51 -14.86
CA SER A 126 23.06 6.47 -16.33
C SER A 126 21.69 6.58 -17.01
N ALA A 127 20.65 5.98 -16.44
CA ALA A 127 19.28 6.07 -16.97
C ALA A 127 18.75 7.50 -16.90
N LYS A 128 18.95 8.18 -15.78
CA LYS A 128 18.59 9.61 -15.64
C LYS A 128 19.39 10.46 -16.63
N ALA A 129 20.68 10.22 -16.78
CA ALA A 129 21.53 10.96 -17.71
C ALA A 129 21.06 10.77 -19.17
N PHE A 130 20.74 9.54 -19.54
CA PHE A 130 20.19 9.19 -20.85
C PHE A 130 18.88 9.94 -21.14
N ILE A 131 17.92 9.89 -20.21
CA ILE A 131 16.62 10.56 -20.38
C ILE A 131 16.80 12.08 -20.47
N LYS A 132 17.66 12.67 -19.62
CA LYS A 132 17.99 14.10 -19.69
C LYS A 132 18.55 14.49 -21.05
N ALA A 133 19.47 13.69 -21.60
CA ALA A 133 20.04 13.93 -22.92
C ALA A 133 18.99 13.78 -24.03
N ARG A 134 18.17 12.72 -23.98
CA ARG A 134 17.12 12.42 -24.96
C ARG A 134 16.08 13.53 -25.06
N HIS A 135 15.69 14.12 -23.93
CA HIS A 135 14.58 15.10 -23.85
C HIS A 135 15.01 16.53 -23.52
N LYS A 136 16.32 16.79 -23.42
CA LYS A 136 16.86 18.09 -22.98
C LYS A 136 16.29 18.56 -21.63
N ALA A 137 15.99 17.61 -20.73
CA ALA A 137 15.41 17.88 -19.42
C ALA A 137 16.48 18.25 -18.38
N THR A 138 16.14 19.14 -17.44
CA THR A 138 17.05 19.50 -16.33
C THR A 138 16.92 18.52 -15.16
N TRP A 139 15.73 17.94 -14.96
CA TRP A 139 15.46 16.89 -13.98
C TRP A 139 14.54 15.81 -14.54
N VAL A 140 14.67 14.60 -13.98
CA VAL A 140 13.89 13.42 -14.36
C VAL A 140 13.27 12.81 -13.11
N SER A 141 11.98 12.53 -13.16
CA SER A 141 11.27 11.71 -12.20
C SER A 141 10.92 10.35 -12.80
N PHE A 142 10.86 9.34 -11.94
CA PHE A 142 10.26 8.06 -12.28
C PHE A 142 8.88 8.01 -11.61
N PRO A 143 7.87 7.41 -12.25
CA PRO A 143 6.54 7.30 -11.66
C PRO A 143 6.60 6.57 -10.31
N ASN A 144 5.82 7.05 -9.34
CA ASN A 144 5.83 6.59 -7.94
C ASN A 144 5.64 5.07 -7.73
N GLY A 145 5.14 4.33 -8.73
CA GLY A 145 5.07 2.87 -8.67
C GLY A 145 6.37 2.18 -9.07
N ALA A 146 7.11 2.71 -10.06
CA ALA A 146 8.36 2.09 -10.52
C ALA A 146 9.43 2.01 -9.42
N THR A 147 9.41 2.93 -8.45
CA THR A 147 10.35 2.97 -7.30
C THR A 147 9.82 2.29 -6.03
N ARG A 148 8.51 2.07 -5.89
CA ARG A 148 7.94 1.39 -4.71
C ARG A 148 8.24 -0.11 -4.68
N HIS A 149 8.69 -0.66 -5.80
CA HIS A 149 8.95 -2.08 -6.00
C HIS A 149 10.43 -2.45 -5.92
N ASP A 150 11.29 -1.49 -5.57
CA ASP A 150 12.75 -1.62 -5.63
C ASP A 150 13.30 -2.81 -4.85
N GLU A 151 12.75 -3.14 -3.67
CA GLU A 151 13.24 -4.26 -2.87
C GLU A 151 12.93 -5.63 -3.51
N MET A 152 11.77 -5.76 -4.17
CA MET A 152 11.39 -6.98 -4.86
C MET A 152 12.09 -7.11 -6.22
N LEU A 153 12.26 -5.99 -6.93
CA LEU A 153 13.04 -5.96 -8.18
C LEU A 153 14.52 -6.29 -7.92
N HIS A 154 15.11 -5.72 -6.86
CA HIS A 154 16.51 -5.95 -6.51
C HIS A 154 16.81 -7.39 -6.10
N ARG A 155 15.98 -7.96 -5.23
CA ARG A 155 16.20 -9.34 -4.74
C ARG A 155 15.87 -10.38 -5.79
N GLY A 156 15.03 -10.03 -6.75
CA GLY A 156 14.38 -10.98 -7.63
C GLY A 156 13.56 -12.01 -6.87
N ALA A 157 12.89 -12.89 -7.62
CA ALA A 157 12.42 -14.16 -7.12
C ALA A 157 12.84 -15.23 -8.13
N ALA A 158 13.44 -16.31 -7.65
CA ALA A 158 13.73 -17.44 -8.51
C ALA A 158 12.42 -18.15 -8.89
N PRO A 159 12.30 -18.72 -10.11
CA PRO A 159 11.21 -19.65 -10.41
C PRO A 159 11.11 -20.73 -9.33
N GLY A 160 9.88 -20.98 -8.85
CA GLY A 160 9.61 -21.91 -7.75
C GLY A 160 9.66 -21.30 -6.34
N ASP A 161 10.11 -20.04 -6.18
CA ASP A 161 9.92 -19.30 -4.93
C ASP A 161 8.43 -18.97 -4.74
N LYS A 162 7.91 -19.12 -3.52
CA LYS A 162 6.54 -18.72 -3.16
C LYS A 162 6.23 -17.25 -3.45
N ARG A 163 7.26 -16.39 -3.56
CA ARG A 163 7.15 -14.97 -3.89
C ARG A 163 7.08 -14.71 -5.40
N PHE A 164 7.36 -15.71 -6.24
CA PHE A 164 7.47 -15.54 -7.69
C PHE A 164 6.18 -15.03 -8.36
N PRO A 165 4.97 -15.49 -8.00
CA PRO A 165 3.74 -14.91 -8.55
C PRO A 165 3.59 -13.42 -8.21
N GLU A 166 3.87 -13.03 -6.97
CA GLU A 166 3.82 -11.63 -6.55
C GLU A 166 4.90 -10.79 -7.24
N PHE A 167 6.10 -11.35 -7.41
CA PHE A 167 7.18 -10.72 -8.18
C PHE A 167 6.75 -10.43 -9.61
N ARG A 168 6.12 -11.39 -10.30
CA ARG A 168 5.58 -11.22 -11.65
C ARG A 168 4.57 -10.08 -11.74
N LEU A 169 3.62 -10.01 -10.79
CA LEU A 169 2.64 -8.92 -10.75
C LEU A 169 3.29 -7.57 -10.48
N VAL A 170 4.31 -7.52 -9.61
CA VAL A 170 5.08 -6.30 -9.34
C VAL A 170 5.78 -5.77 -10.59
N VAL A 171 6.42 -6.64 -11.38
CA VAL A 171 7.07 -6.22 -12.62
C VAL A 171 6.02 -5.73 -13.64
N ALA A 172 4.88 -6.42 -13.75
CA ALA A 172 3.75 -5.98 -14.57
C ALA A 172 3.22 -4.60 -14.17
N GLU A 173 3.12 -4.33 -12.86
CA GLU A 173 2.67 -3.04 -12.32
C GLU A 173 3.62 -1.90 -12.70
N CYS A 174 4.94 -2.13 -12.67
CA CYS A 174 5.93 -1.18 -13.17
C CYS A 174 5.73 -0.84 -14.65
N ILE A 175 5.54 -1.87 -15.50
CA ILE A 175 5.28 -1.69 -16.93
C ILE A 175 3.96 -0.95 -17.16
N GLU A 176 2.89 -1.32 -16.46
CA GLU A 176 1.59 -0.65 -16.51
C GLU A 176 1.73 0.84 -16.15
N HIS A 177 2.49 1.17 -15.10
CA HIS A 177 2.73 2.55 -14.70
C HIS A 177 3.48 3.35 -15.75
N LEU A 178 4.57 2.80 -16.30
CA LEU A 178 5.32 3.43 -17.39
C LEU A 178 4.46 3.62 -18.65
N THR A 179 3.57 2.66 -18.94
CA THR A 179 2.61 2.73 -20.04
C THR A 179 1.56 3.82 -19.82
N ASN A 180 1.04 3.95 -18.60
CA ASN A 180 0.01 4.93 -18.27
C ASN A 180 0.53 6.37 -18.33
N VAL A 181 1.83 6.61 -18.04
CA VAL A 181 2.47 7.92 -18.28
C VAL A 181 2.35 8.33 -19.74
N MET A 182 2.35 7.39 -20.69
CA MET A 182 2.18 7.69 -22.12
C MET A 182 0.72 7.96 -22.52
N LYS A 183 -0.25 7.37 -21.80
CA LYS A 183 -1.68 7.43 -22.15
C LYS A 183 -2.43 8.65 -21.61
N GLU A 184 -1.88 9.38 -20.65
CA GLU A 184 -2.49 10.60 -20.08
C GLU A 184 -1.76 11.88 -20.53
N PRO A 185 -1.98 12.36 -21.78
CA PRO A 185 -1.30 13.57 -22.27
C PRO A 185 -1.73 14.86 -21.54
N SER A 186 -2.85 14.85 -20.81
CA SER A 186 -3.40 16.01 -20.09
C SER A 186 -2.98 16.12 -18.63
N ARG A 187 -2.35 15.09 -18.04
CA ARG A 187 -1.70 15.21 -16.72
C ARG A 187 -0.24 15.61 -16.89
N VAL A 188 0.02 16.91 -17.04
CA VAL A 188 1.11 17.80 -16.52
C VAL A 188 2.54 17.21 -16.19
N LEU A 189 2.89 15.97 -16.50
CA LEU A 189 4.13 15.30 -16.05
C LEU A 189 5.06 14.88 -17.18
N ARG A 190 4.59 14.79 -18.43
CA ARG A 190 5.46 14.85 -19.61
C ARG A 190 5.76 16.29 -20.06
N TYR A 191 4.87 17.21 -19.69
CA TYR A 191 4.99 18.64 -19.99
C TYR A 191 4.71 19.42 -18.70
N SER A 192 5.73 19.57 -17.86
CA SER A 192 5.72 20.71 -16.93
C SER A 192 5.70 21.95 -17.80
N THR A 193 4.70 22.82 -17.65
CA THR A 193 4.60 24.12 -18.32
C THR A 193 5.74 25.09 -17.94
N THR A 194 6.67 24.62 -17.12
CA THR A 194 7.97 25.22 -16.82
C THR A 194 9.08 24.26 -17.26
N ASP A 195 9.37 24.28 -18.57
CA ASP A 195 10.55 23.90 -19.39
C ASP A 195 11.75 23.08 -18.83
N ALA A 196 11.62 22.30 -17.76
CA ALA A 196 12.79 21.72 -17.11
C ALA A 196 12.62 20.27 -16.59
N GLY A 197 11.41 19.72 -16.55
CA GLY A 197 11.12 18.43 -15.92
C GLY A 197 10.58 17.36 -16.85
N TRP A 198 11.03 16.12 -16.69
CA TRP A 198 10.55 14.96 -17.45
C TRP A 198 10.17 13.78 -16.54
N THR A 199 9.01 13.18 -16.78
CA THR A 199 8.63 11.90 -16.14
C THR A 199 8.84 10.76 -17.11
N ALA A 200 9.67 9.79 -16.71
CA ALA A 200 10.03 8.64 -17.54
C ALA A 200 8.80 7.80 -17.93
N GLY A 201 8.68 7.49 -19.22
CA GLY A 201 7.67 6.58 -19.79
C GLY A 201 8.24 5.23 -20.22
N LEU A 202 7.38 4.38 -20.79
CA LEU A 202 7.80 3.05 -21.27
C LEU A 202 8.77 3.13 -22.47
N ASP A 203 8.55 4.07 -23.37
CA ASP A 203 9.45 4.41 -24.50
C ASP A 203 10.85 4.84 -24.05
N ASP A 204 10.96 5.55 -22.92
CA ASP A 204 12.24 5.94 -22.33
C ASP A 204 13.01 4.73 -21.79
N TYR A 205 12.29 3.84 -21.13
CA TYR A 205 12.81 2.59 -20.63
C TYR A 205 13.28 1.68 -21.77
N GLU A 206 12.46 1.50 -22.80
CA GLU A 206 12.80 0.66 -23.96
C GLU A 206 13.99 1.22 -24.74
N ALA A 207 14.03 2.54 -24.96
CA ALA A 207 15.17 3.18 -25.63
C ALA A 207 16.46 3.11 -24.79
N TRP A 208 16.37 3.24 -23.47
CA TRP A 208 17.52 3.10 -22.58
C TRP A 208 18.04 1.65 -22.57
N LYS A 209 17.13 0.66 -22.48
CA LYS A 209 17.48 -0.76 -22.52
C LYS A 209 18.22 -1.12 -23.81
N GLU A 210 17.69 -0.70 -24.96
CA GLU A 210 18.33 -0.91 -26.27
C GLU A 210 19.72 -0.26 -26.34
N SER A 211 19.90 0.93 -25.75
CA SER A 211 21.21 1.61 -25.72
C SER A 211 22.27 0.85 -24.92
N ARG A 212 21.87 0.11 -23.88
CA ARG A 212 22.77 -0.70 -23.07
C ARG A 212 23.21 -1.96 -23.80
N GLU A 213 22.27 -2.67 -24.40
CA GLU A 213 22.56 -3.88 -25.18
C GLU A 213 23.59 -3.59 -26.28
N LYS A 214 23.45 -2.45 -26.98
CA LYS A 214 24.41 -2.01 -28.01
C LYS A 214 25.80 -1.67 -27.46
N THR A 215 25.88 -1.20 -26.21
CA THR A 215 27.16 -0.83 -25.59
C THR A 215 27.90 -2.07 -25.10
N GLU A 216 27.18 -3.05 -24.53
CA GLU A 216 27.73 -4.31 -24.05
C GLU A 216 28.25 -5.18 -25.22
N ASP A 217 27.55 -5.19 -26.36
CA ASP A 217 28.02 -5.89 -27.57
C ASP A 217 29.29 -5.26 -28.18
N ALA A 218 29.44 -3.94 -28.08
CA ALA A 218 30.62 -3.23 -28.58
C ALA A 218 31.87 -3.48 -27.73
N GLU A 219 31.71 -3.71 -26.42
CA GLU A 219 32.81 -4.01 -25.50
C GLU A 219 33.26 -5.48 -25.55
N LEU A 220 32.37 -6.41 -25.90
CA LEU A 220 32.69 -7.84 -26.04
C LEU A 220 33.26 -8.21 -27.43
N GLY A 221 33.14 -7.30 -28.40
CA GLY A 221 33.66 -7.46 -29.77
C GLY A 221 35.03 -6.81 -30.03
N SER A 222 35.65 -6.17 -29.03
CA SER A 222 37.04 -5.64 -29.08
C SER A 222 38.00 -6.51 -28.25
#